data_AF-A0A2V7BRJ0-F1
#
_entry.id   AF-A0A2V7BRJ0-F1
#
_cell.length_a   1.000
_cell.length_b   1.000
_cell.length_c   1.000
_cell.angle_alpha   90.00
_cell.angle_beta   90.00
_cell.angle_gamma   90.00
#
_symmetry.space_group_name_H-M   'P 1'
#
loop_
_entity.id
_entity.type
_entity.pdbx_description
1 polymer ?
#
loop_
_entity_poly.entity_id
_entity_poly.type
_entity_poly.pdbx_seq_one_letter_code
_entity_poly.pdbx_strand_id
1 'polypeptide(L)'
;MKSLLATIIGLVLVGFANPASAYVVEITTSIPIASAVDKAQLGDALGSAIDDVLRHAIAFTPTIVTLQNARVVGDRIYILLLIADGDGEETMKRLSAEEPAANDSPRELEPSGDGYRY
;
A
#
# COMPACT_ATOMS: atom_id res chain seq x y z
N MET A 1 -52.67 30.14 9.08
CA MET A 1 -51.80 29.04 9.57
C MET A 1 -52.40 27.72 9.12
N LYS A 2 -51.88 27.11 8.02
CA LYS A 2 -52.22 25.72 7.58
C LYS A 2 -51.51 25.26 6.29
N SER A 3 -50.77 26.11 5.56
CA SER A 3 -50.12 25.69 4.30
C SER A 3 -48.60 25.58 4.34
N LEU A 4 -47.96 25.57 5.52
CA LEU A 4 -46.49 25.50 5.63
C LEU A 4 -45.97 24.12 6.10
N LEU A 5 -46.83 23.10 6.13
CA LEU A 5 -46.49 21.76 6.65
C LEU A 5 -46.50 20.66 5.59
N ALA A 6 -46.78 20.98 4.32
CA ALA A 6 -46.99 19.97 3.27
C ALA A 6 -45.82 19.82 2.28
N THR A 7 -44.61 20.34 2.55
CA THR A 7 -43.51 20.27 1.58
C THR A 7 -42.14 20.06 2.22
N ILE A 8 -42.06 19.18 3.23
CA ILE A 8 -40.78 18.61 3.70
C ILE A 8 -40.90 17.09 3.63
N ILE A 9 -41.18 16.58 2.43
CA ILE A 9 -40.92 15.18 2.07
C ILE A 9 -40.14 15.22 0.75
N GLY A 10 -38.99 15.89 0.79
CA GLY A 10 -37.95 15.75 -0.21
C GLY A 10 -36.94 14.74 0.31
N LEU A 11 -37.30 13.46 0.21
CA LEU A 11 -36.41 12.33 0.47
C LEU A 11 -35.23 12.41 -0.51
N VAL A 12 -34.10 12.98 -0.07
CA VAL A 12 -32.83 12.73 -0.73
C VAL A 12 -32.14 11.61 0.03
N LEU A 13 -32.43 10.38 -0.39
CA LEU A 13 -31.53 9.26 -0.19
C LEU A 13 -30.25 9.59 -0.95
N VAL A 14 -29.32 10.30 -0.30
CA VAL A 14 -27.92 10.23 -0.72
C VAL A 14 -27.52 8.79 -0.39
N GLY A 15 -27.74 7.90 -1.35
CA GLY A 15 -27.02 6.63 -1.35
C GLY A 15 -25.55 7.02 -1.39
N PHE A 16 -24.91 7.04 -0.23
CA PHE A 16 -23.48 6.90 -0.17
C PHE A 16 -23.22 5.54 -0.79
N ALA A 17 -23.00 5.51 -2.10
CA ALA A 17 -22.13 4.49 -2.67
C ALA A 17 -20.86 4.66 -1.85
N ASN A 18 -20.68 3.83 -0.82
CA ASN A 18 -19.41 3.74 -0.14
C ASN A 18 -18.53 3.16 -1.24
N PRO A 19 -17.68 3.94 -1.94
CA PRO A 19 -16.68 3.28 -2.76
C PRO A 19 -16.01 2.30 -1.81
N ALA A 20 -15.95 1.02 -2.19
CA ALA A 20 -15.06 0.07 -1.54
C ALA A 20 -13.68 0.75 -1.57
N SER A 21 -13.31 1.35 -0.44
CA SER A 21 -12.16 2.24 -0.37
C SER A 21 -11.01 1.31 -0.08
N ALA A 22 -10.28 0.94 -1.13
CA ALA A 22 -9.04 0.21 -1.01
C ALA A 22 -8.04 1.09 -0.24
N TYR A 23 -7.76 0.73 1.02
CA TYR A 23 -6.77 1.43 1.82
C TYR A 23 -5.41 0.76 1.64
N VAL A 24 -4.45 1.52 1.11
CA VAL A 24 -3.04 1.15 1.06
C VAL A 24 -2.25 2.33 1.60
N VAL A 25 -1.47 2.10 2.65
CA VAL A 25 -0.67 3.15 3.30
C VAL A 25 0.76 2.68 3.52
N GLU A 26 1.69 3.62 3.38
CA GLU A 26 3.09 3.43 3.73
C GLU A 26 3.39 4.23 5.00
N ILE A 27 3.83 3.54 6.06
CA ILE A 27 4.05 4.13 7.38
C ILE A 27 5.48 3.88 7.81
N THR A 28 6.15 4.93 8.27
CA THR A 28 7.47 4.82 8.89
C THR A 28 7.35 4.80 10.41
N THR A 29 7.94 3.80 11.05
CA THR A 29 8.14 3.72 12.50
C THR A 29 9.62 3.55 12.83
N SER A 30 9.98 3.56 14.12
CA SER A 30 11.38 3.36 14.51
C SER A 30 11.57 2.78 15.90
N ILE A 31 12.61 1.97 16.06
CA ILE A 31 13.04 1.39 17.33
C ILE A 31 14.47 1.85 17.68
N PRO A 32 14.85 1.89 18.97
CA PRO A 32 16.23 2.19 19.36
C PRO A 32 17.20 1.12 18.84
N ILE A 33 18.38 1.49 18.36
CA ILE A 33 19.40 0.52 17.91
C ILE A 33 19.87 -0.39 19.07
N ALA A 34 19.76 0.08 20.31
CA ALA A 34 20.08 -0.69 21.50
C ALA A 34 19.22 -1.96 21.64
N SER A 35 18.02 -2.01 21.06
CA SER A 35 17.19 -3.23 21.09
C SER A 35 17.70 -4.32 20.14
N ALA A 36 18.61 -4.00 19.21
CA ALA A 36 19.18 -4.96 18.27
C ALA A 36 20.36 -5.77 18.83
N VAL A 37 20.77 -5.50 20.07
CA VAL A 37 21.87 -6.21 20.74
C VAL A 37 21.51 -7.68 21.01
N ASP A 38 20.23 -7.96 21.22
CA ASP A 38 19.69 -9.29 21.46
C ASP A 38 18.51 -9.58 20.52
N LYS A 39 18.43 -10.82 20.01
CA LYS A 39 17.41 -11.19 19.03
C LYS A 39 16.00 -11.18 19.63
N ALA A 40 15.84 -11.57 20.89
CA ALA A 40 14.53 -11.54 21.53
C ALA A 40 14.09 -10.09 21.76
N GLN A 41 14.98 -9.24 22.29
CA GLN A 41 14.71 -7.81 22.46
C GLN A 41 14.39 -7.10 21.14
N LEU A 42 15.06 -7.47 20.05
CA LEU A 42 14.76 -6.94 18.72
C LEU A 42 13.36 -7.33 18.27
N GLY A 43 12.99 -8.61 18.47
CA GLY A 43 11.67 -9.13 18.15
C GLY A 43 10.57 -8.41 18.94
N ASP A 44 10.78 -8.22 20.24
CA ASP A 44 9.83 -7.52 21.12
C ASP A 44 9.68 -6.05 20.73
N ALA A 45 10.79 -5.35 20.47
CA ALA A 45 10.77 -3.95 20.06
C ALA A 45 10.08 -3.76 18.70
N LEU A 46 10.38 -4.64 17.74
CA LEU A 46 9.75 -4.62 16.41
C LEU A 46 8.26 -4.93 16.51
N GLY A 47 7.89 -5.97 17.27
CA GLY A 47 6.49 -6.35 17.50
C GLY A 47 5.69 -5.24 18.16
N SER A 48 6.26 -4.59 19.17
CA SER A 48 5.63 -3.44 19.84
C SER A 48 5.49 -2.24 18.90
N ALA A 49 6.48 -1.95 18.06
CA ALA A 49 6.41 -0.83 17.12
C ALA A 49 5.37 -1.07 16.02
N ILE A 50 5.23 -2.32 15.55
CA ILE A 50 4.19 -2.69 14.59
C ILE A 50 2.82 -2.64 15.27
N ASP A 51 2.64 -3.21 16.46
CA ASP A 51 1.36 -3.18 17.19
C ASP A 51 0.91 -1.74 17.48
N ASP A 52 1.83 -0.83 17.81
CA ASP A 52 1.54 0.59 17.97
C ASP A 52 1.00 1.23 16.68
N VAL A 53 1.63 0.95 15.53
CA VAL A 53 1.14 1.41 14.22
C VAL A 53 -0.26 0.87 13.93
N LEU A 54 -0.48 -0.44 14.13
CA LEU A 54 -1.76 -1.07 13.82
C LEU A 54 -2.90 -0.59 14.72
N ARG A 55 -2.61 -0.19 15.96
CA ARG A 55 -3.62 0.30 16.90
C ARG A 55 -3.89 1.80 16.82
N HIS A 56 -2.86 2.59 16.50
CA HIS A 56 -2.93 4.03 16.70
C HIS A 56 -2.71 4.86 15.44
N ALA A 57 -2.03 4.31 14.42
CA ALA A 57 -1.71 5.07 13.20
C ALA A 57 -2.68 4.82 12.04
N ILE A 58 -3.50 3.76 12.10
CA ILE A 58 -4.51 3.44 11.09
C ILE A 58 -5.91 3.33 11.70
N ALA A 59 -6.94 3.57 10.88
CA ALA A 59 -8.34 3.51 11.28
C ALA A 59 -9.14 2.42 10.54
N PHE A 60 -8.45 1.49 9.89
CA PHE A 60 -9.02 0.38 9.14
C PHE A 60 -8.39 -0.94 9.60
N THR A 61 -9.08 -2.06 9.33
CA THR A 61 -8.58 -3.40 9.67
C THR A 61 -7.62 -3.87 8.59
N PRO A 62 -6.33 -4.08 8.88
CA PRO A 62 -5.37 -4.55 7.90
C PRO A 62 -5.54 -6.04 7.62
N THR A 63 -5.38 -6.46 6.37
CA THR A 63 -5.24 -7.88 5.98
C THR A 63 -3.79 -8.25 5.70
N ILE A 64 -3.00 -7.27 5.27
CA ILE A 64 -1.57 -7.43 5.00
C ILE A 64 -0.76 -6.32 5.67
N VAL A 65 0.38 -6.73 6.23
CA VAL A 65 1.41 -5.85 6.78
C VAL A 65 2.74 -6.37 6.25
N THR A 66 3.47 -5.56 5.50
CA THR A 66 4.76 -5.92 4.91
C THR A 66 5.83 -4.94 5.36
N LEU A 67 6.96 -5.46 5.85
CA LEU A 67 8.15 -4.66 6.07
C LEU A 67 8.86 -4.47 4.73
N GLN A 68 8.84 -3.26 4.20
CA GLN A 68 9.45 -2.92 2.91
C GLN A 68 10.93 -2.61 3.04
N ASN A 69 11.32 -1.93 4.11
CA ASN A 69 12.70 -1.54 4.35
C ASN A 69 12.97 -1.41 5.85
N ALA A 70 14.20 -1.69 6.26
CA ALA A 70 14.70 -1.33 7.57
C ALA A 70 16.13 -0.81 7.44
N ARG A 71 16.41 0.36 8.02
CA ARG A 71 17.74 0.97 7.97
C ARG A 71 18.13 1.60 9.30
N VAL A 72 19.41 1.48 9.63
CA VAL A 72 20.01 2.16 10.78
C VAL A 72 20.34 3.59 10.39
N VAL A 73 19.88 4.56 11.18
CA VAL A 73 20.26 5.98 11.07
C VAL A 73 20.48 6.51 12.48
N GLY A 74 21.73 6.87 12.78
CA GLY A 74 22.11 7.30 14.13
C GLY A 74 21.88 6.20 15.16
N ASP A 75 21.13 6.51 16.21
CA ASP A 75 20.79 5.62 17.32
C ASP A 75 19.45 4.86 17.11
N ARG A 76 18.87 4.89 15.90
CA ARG A 76 17.58 4.26 15.61
C ARG A 76 17.62 3.36 14.38
N ILE A 77 16.78 2.35 14.40
CA ILE A 77 16.40 1.57 13.23
C ILE A 77 15.06 2.12 12.75
N TYR A 78 15.03 2.71 11.57
CA TYR A 78 13.81 3.14 10.89
C TYR A 78 13.27 1.98 10.07
N ILE A 79 11.97 1.73 10.21
CA ILE A 79 11.26 0.62 9.60
C ILE A 79 10.13 1.19 8.75
N LEU A 80 10.11 0.82 7.48
CA LEU A 80 9.08 1.18 6.52
C LEU A 80 8.11 0.02 6.37
N LEU A 81 6.84 0.28 6.66
CA LEU A 81 5.75 -0.69 6.59
C LEU A 81 4.81 -0.30 5.46
N LEU A 82 4.41 -1.27 4.65
CA LEU A 82 3.27 -1.18 3.74
C LEU A 82 2.11 -1.96 4.35
N ILE A 83 0.96 -1.30 4.47
CA ILE A 83 -0.22 -1.85 5.14
C ILE A 83 -1.41 -1.66 4.23
N ALA A 84 -2.20 -2.72 4.06
CA ALA A 84 -3.44 -2.63 3.31
C ALA A 84 -4.58 -3.41 3.97
N ASP A 85 -5.80 -2.95 3.70
CA ASP A 85 -7.01 -3.73 3.96
C ASP A 85 -7.31 -4.70 2.80
N GLY A 86 -8.40 -5.46 2.89
CA GLY A 86 -8.70 -6.51 1.91
C GLY A 86 -8.86 -5.97 0.48
N ASP A 87 -9.56 -4.85 0.33
CA ASP A 87 -9.74 -4.22 -0.99
C ASP A 87 -8.43 -3.59 -1.49
N GLY A 88 -7.61 -3.06 -0.57
CA GLY A 88 -6.24 -2.60 -0.84
C GLY A 88 -5.31 -3.71 -1.31
N GLU A 89 -5.38 -4.89 -0.69
CA GLU A 89 -4.61 -6.08 -1.07
C GLU A 89 -4.95 -6.53 -2.50
N GLU A 90 -6.22 -6.60 -2.84
CA GLU A 90 -6.67 -6.93 -4.21
C GLU A 90 -6.24 -5.88 -5.23
N THR A 91 -6.24 -4.59 -4.83
CA THR A 91 -5.73 -3.51 -5.67
C THR A 91 -4.24 -3.69 -5.96
N MET A 92 -3.42 -4.00 -4.95
CA MET A 92 -1.99 -4.25 -5.12
C MET A 92 -1.71 -5.47 -6.03
N LYS A 93 -2.48 -6.56 -5.89
CA LYS A 93 -2.37 -7.73 -6.78
C LYS A 93 -2.64 -7.38 -8.24
N ARG A 94 -3.69 -6.59 -8.49
CA ARG A 94 -4.03 -6.14 -9.86
C ARG A 94 -2.94 -5.27 -10.46
N LEU A 95 -2.43 -4.29 -9.72
CA LEU A 95 -1.35 -3.41 -10.17
C LEU A 95 -0.05 -4.17 -10.45
N SER A 96 0.23 -5.22 -9.69
CA SER A 96 1.40 -6.08 -9.91
C SER A 96 1.25 -6.99 -11.14
N ALA A 97 0.02 -7.35 -11.51
CA ALA A 97 -0.27 -8.13 -12.72
C ALA A 97 -0.31 -7.27 -14.00
N GLU A 98 -0.50 -5.95 -13.86
CA GLU A 98 -0.56 -4.98 -14.96
C GLU A 98 0.83 -4.41 -15.34
N GLU A 99 1.92 -4.88 -14.71
CA GLU A 99 3.29 -4.52 -15.12
C GLU A 99 3.45 -4.82 -16.64
N PRO A 100 3.84 -3.84 -17.47
CA PRO A 100 3.64 -3.95 -18.91
C PRO A 100 4.48 -5.09 -19.48
N ALA A 101 3.90 -5.78 -20.47
CA ALA A 101 4.65 -6.49 -21.50
C ALA A 101 5.50 -5.50 -22.32
N ALA A 102 6.49 -4.88 -21.68
CA ALA A 102 7.47 -4.01 -22.33
C ALA A 102 8.54 -4.88 -22.99
N ASN A 103 8.15 -5.73 -23.96
CA ASN A 103 9.08 -6.17 -25.02
C ASN A 103 8.46 -6.81 -26.27
N ASP A 104 7.21 -6.52 -26.63
CA ASP A 104 6.69 -6.86 -27.97
C ASP A 104 6.57 -5.58 -28.81
N SER A 105 7.70 -4.89 -28.98
CA SER A 105 7.86 -4.07 -30.20
C SER A 105 8.14 -5.04 -31.34
N PRO A 106 7.40 -5.01 -32.47
CA PRO A 106 7.73 -5.84 -33.62
C PRO A 106 9.16 -5.52 -34.02
N ARG A 107 10.07 -6.49 -33.96
CA ARG A 107 11.39 -6.33 -34.58
C ARG A 107 11.13 -6.16 -36.06
N GLU A 108 11.26 -4.92 -36.53
CA GLU A 108 11.36 -4.60 -37.94
C GLU A 108 12.50 -5.47 -38.50
N LEU A 109 12.14 -6.42 -39.36
CA LEU A 109 13.08 -7.33 -40.01
C LEU A 109 14.01 -6.47 -40.87
N GLU A 110 15.22 -6.18 -40.37
CA GLU A 110 16.27 -5.66 -41.23
C GLU A 110 16.53 -6.67 -42.36
N PRO A 111 16.64 -6.22 -43.62
CA PRO A 111 16.88 -7.13 -44.72
C PRO A 111 18.29 -7.70 -44.60
N SER A 112 18.37 -9.03 -44.67
CA SER A 112 19.59 -9.83 -44.75
C SER A 112 20.55 -9.28 -45.83
N GLY A 113 21.57 -8.55 -45.39
CA GLY A 113 22.69 -8.13 -46.23
C GLY A 113 23.58 -9.32 -46.57
N ASP A 114 23.30 -9.94 -47.72
CA ASP A 114 24.15 -10.93 -48.37
C ASP A 114 25.27 -10.22 -49.17
N GLY A 115 26.52 -10.69 -49.01
CA GLY A 115 27.71 -10.27 -49.78
C GLY A 115 28.18 -8.84 -49.51
N TYR A 116 29.47 -8.52 -49.33
CA TYR A 116 30.57 -8.94 -50.18
C TYR A 116 31.89 -9.00 -49.39
N ARG A 117 32.65 -10.07 -49.64
CA ARG A 117 34.10 -10.12 -49.47
C ARG A 117 34.75 -9.17 -50.49
N TYR A 118 35.75 -8.39 -50.07
CA TYR A 118 37.14 -8.44 -50.54
C TYR A 118 38.04 -7.71 -49.54
#